data_AF-A0A1D9PXR0-F1
#
_entry.id   AF-A0A1D9PXR0-F1
#
_cell.length_a   1.000
_cell.length_b   1.000
_cell.length_c   1.000
_cell.angle_alpha   90.00
_cell.angle_beta   90.00
_cell.angle_gamma   90.00
#
_symmetry.space_group_name_H-M   'P 1'
#
loop_
_entity.id
_entity.type
_entity.pdbx_description
1 polymer ?
#
loop_
_entity_poly.entity_id
_entity_poly.type
_entity_poly.pdbx_seq_one_letter_code
_entity_poly.pdbx_strand_id
1 'polypeptide(L)' 'MATPSPPNLSKTLFDKASNLLNKVNDAESIFNPITQLLDIYLDSEEVRALPPSSRKLLTSICLEFKTIVE' A
#
# COMPACT_ATOMS: atom_id res chain seq x y z
N MET A 1 8.28 -39.41 24.37
CA MET A 1 8.19 -38.22 23.50
C MET A 1 7.53 -37.12 24.31
N ALA A 2 8.22 -36.02 24.58
CA ALA A 2 7.66 -34.90 25.33
C ALA A 2 6.74 -34.09 24.39
N THR A 3 5.49 -33.89 24.81
CA THR A 3 4.54 -33.03 24.11
C THR A 3 4.96 -31.56 24.29
N PRO A 4 4.97 -30.72 23.23
CA PRO A 4 5.29 -29.32 23.39
C PRO A 4 4.19 -28.65 24.23
N SER A 5 4.58 -27.93 25.28
CA SER A 5 3.64 -27.12 26.06
C SER A 5 2.97 -26.08 25.15
N PRO A 6 1.65 -25.85 25.29
CA PRO A 6 0.97 -24.83 24.51
C PRO A 6 1.65 -23.47 24.74
N PRO A 7 1.80 -22.64 23.69
CA PRO A 7 2.44 -21.35 23.82
C PRO A 7 1.65 -20.49 24.82
N ASN A 8 2.37 -19.74 25.67
CA ASN A 8 1.75 -18.76 26.56
C ASN A 8 0.94 -17.78 25.72
N LEU A 9 -0.32 -17.54 26.10
CA LEU A 9 -1.25 -16.63 25.41
C LEU A 9 -0.62 -15.27 25.08
N SER A 10 0.21 -14.74 25.99
CA SER A 10 0.95 -13.49 25.78
C SER A 10 1.92 -13.56 24.60
N LYS A 11 2.60 -14.70 24.42
CA LYS A 11 3.52 -14.95 23.31
C LYS A 11 2.76 -15.07 21.99
N THR A 12 1.66 -15.82 21.95
CA THR A 12 0.84 -15.95 20.74
C THR A 12 0.22 -14.62 20.29
N LEU A 13 -0.21 -13.77 21.23
CA LEU A 13 -0.69 -12.42 20.93
C LEU A 13 0.42 -11.52 20.38
N PHE A 14 1.60 -11.55 21.00
CA PHE A 14 2.77 -10.81 20.53
C PHE A 14 3.16 -11.24 19.11
N ASP A 15 3.29 -12.54 18.87
CA ASP A 15 3.66 -13.09 17.55
C ASP A 15 2.63 -12.70 16.48
N LYS A 16 1.33 -12.71 16.81
CA LYS A 16 0.27 -12.23 15.90
C LYS A 16 0.38 -10.72 15.63
N ALA A 17 0.62 -9.91 16.65
CA ALA A 17 0.79 -8.46 16.49
C ALA A 17 2.00 -8.13 15.62
N SER A 18 3.15 -8.78 15.87
CA SER A 18 4.35 -8.62 15.05
C SER A 18 4.13 -9.06 13.59
N ASN A 19 3.42 -10.17 13.36
CA ASN A 19 3.09 -10.61 12.00
C ASN A 19 2.15 -9.62 11.29
N LEU A 20 1.19 -9.03 12.00
CA LEU A 20 0.34 -7.98 11.44
C LEU A 20 1.14 -6.72 11.10
N LEU A 21 2.04 -6.30 11.99
CA LEU A 21 2.93 -5.15 11.74
C LEU A 21 3.82 -5.40 10.51
N ASN A 22 4.40 -6.59 10.38
CA ASN A 22 5.21 -6.94 9.21
C ASN A 22 4.39 -6.89 7.92
N LYS A 23 3.15 -7.40 7.94
CA LYS A 23 2.25 -7.34 6.77
C LYS A 23 1.89 -5.92 6.37
N VAL A 24 1.69 -5.02 7.35
CA VAL A 24 1.46 -3.59 7.07
C VAL A 24 2.69 -2.97 6.44
N ASN A 25 3.89 -3.22 6.99
CA ASN A 25 5.15 -2.76 6.40
C ASN A 25 5.36 -3.30 4.99
N ASP A 26 5.05 -4.57 4.73
CA ASP A 26 5.18 -5.18 3.41
C ASP A 26 4.21 -4.55 2.40
N ALA A 27 2.96 -4.31 2.81
CA ALA A 27 1.99 -3.61 1.99
C ALA A 27 2.47 -2.19 1.67
N GLU A 28 2.89 -1.43 2.67
CA GLU A 28 3.42 -0.07 2.51
C GLU A 28 4.64 -0.05 1.58
N SER A 29 5.56 -1.01 1.73
CA SER A 29 6.75 -1.17 0.88
C SER A 29 6.41 -1.46 -0.58
N ILE A 30 5.36 -2.23 -0.85
CA ILE A 30 4.90 -2.55 -2.22
C ILE A 30 4.17 -1.35 -2.83
N PHE A 31 3.35 -0.67 -2.04
CA PHE A 31 2.42 0.32 -2.55
C PHE A 31 2.99 1.73 -2.63
N ASN A 32 3.91 2.12 -1.74
CA ASN A 32 4.55 3.44 -1.77
C ASN A 32 5.26 3.72 -3.11
N PRO A 33 6.06 2.81 -3.69
CA PRO A 33 6.67 3.02 -5.00
C PRO A 33 5.64 3.19 -6.12
N ILE A 34 4.52 2.47 -6.06
CA ILE A 34 3.44 2.58 -7.06
C ILE A 34 2.80 3.96 -6.98
N THR A 35 2.51 4.44 -5.76
CA THR A 35 1.99 5.79 -5.51
C THR A 35 2.94 6.87 -6.05
N GLN A 36 4.24 6.74 -5.83
CA GLN A 36 5.25 7.67 -6.35
C GLN A 36 5.31 7.67 -7.89
N LEU A 37 5.20 6.49 -8.53
CA LEU A 37 5.15 6.39 -9.99
C LEU A 37 3.91 7.07 -10.58
N LEU A 38 2.76 6.96 -9.91
CA LEU A 38 1.54 7.65 -10.32
C LEU A 38 1.70 9.18 -10.23
N ASP A 39 2.35 9.68 -9.19
CA ASP A 39 2.63 11.11 -9.05
C ASP A 39 3.56 11.61 -10.16
N ILE A 40 4.64 10.87 -10.45
CA ILE A 40 5.54 11.18 -11.58
C ILE A 40 4.78 11.17 -12.92
N TYR A 41 3.92 10.18 -13.13
CA TYR A 41 3.13 10.07 -14.35
C TYR A 41 2.17 11.25 -14.52
N LEU A 42 1.47 11.67 -13.46
CA LEU A 42 0.57 12.83 -13.51
C LEU A 42 1.31 14.15 -13.78
N ASP A 43 2.58 14.24 -13.38
CA ASP A 43 3.44 15.40 -13.64
C ASP A 43 4.17 15.38 -14.99
N SER A 44 4.08 14.27 -15.74
CA SER A 44 4.69 14.14 -17.06
C SER A 44 4.16 15.17 -18.06
N GLU A 45 5.01 15.58 -19.01
CA GLU A 45 4.62 16.55 -20.04
C GLU A 45 3.49 15.99 -20.91
N GLU A 46 3.49 14.69 -21.16
CA GLU A 46 2.49 13.97 -21.93
C GLU A 46 1.10 14.10 -21.30
N VAL A 47 0.99 13.91 -19.98
CA VAL A 47 -0.27 14.07 -19.25
C VAL A 47 -0.66 15.54 -19.14
N ARG A 48 0.32 16.43 -18.98
CA ARG A 48 0.09 17.89 -18.92
C ARG A 48 -0.41 18.46 -20.24
N ALA A 49 0.03 17.91 -21.37
CA ALA A 49 -0.37 18.28 -22.72
C ALA A 49 -1.78 17.81 -23.10
N LEU A 50 -2.41 16.92 -22.30
CA LEU A 50 -3.76 16.46 -22.55
C LEU A 50 -4.81 17.58 -22.42
N PRO A 51 -5.94 17.48 -23.13
CA PRO A 51 -7.09 18.33 -22.89
C PRO A 51 -7.52 18.32 -21.42
N PRO A 52 -8.01 19.46 -20.87
CA PRO A 52 -8.34 19.56 -19.45
C PRO A 52 -9.33 18.49 -18.94
N SER A 53 -10.30 18.09 -19.76
CA SER A 53 -11.28 17.04 -19.44
C SER A 53 -10.62 15.67 -19.27
N SER A 54 -9.76 15.28 -20.21
CA SER A 54 -9.03 14.00 -20.17
C SER A 54 -8.05 13.96 -19.01
N ARG A 55 -7.31 15.06 -18.79
CA ARG A 55 -6.38 15.18 -17.66
C ARG A 55 -7.12 15.06 -16.32
N LYS A 56 -8.26 15.74 -16.17
CA LYS A 56 -9.08 15.67 -14.96
C LYS A 56 -9.56 14.24 -14.66
N LEU A 57 -10.02 13.51 -15.68
CA LEU A 57 -10.44 12.12 -15.53
C LEU A 57 -9.27 11.22 -15.08
N LEU A 58 -8.12 11.35 -15.74
CA LEU A 58 -6.89 10.62 -15.41
C LEU A 58 -6.44 10.88 -13.97
N THR A 59 -6.39 12.16 -13.57
CA THR A 59 -6.06 12.54 -12.19
C THR A 59 -7.03 11.91 -11.19
N SER A 60 -8.35 11.94 -11.46
CA SER A 60 -9.33 11.31 -10.59
C SER A 60 -9.10 9.79 -10.43
N ILE A 61 -8.82 9.08 -11.52
CA ILE A 61 -8.56 7.62 -11.48
C ILE A 61 -7.29 7.32 -10.66
N CYS A 62 -6.21 8.08 -10.87
CA CYS A 62 -4.98 7.91 -10.11
C CYS A 62 -5.17 8.21 -8.62
N LEU A 63 -5.96 9.23 -8.26
CA LEU A 63 -6.28 9.55 -6.87
C LEU A 63 -7.17 8.48 -6.22
N GLU A 64 -8.15 7.95 -6.95
CA GLU A 64 -9.00 6.86 -6.47
C GLU A 64 -8.17 5.61 -6.19
N PHE A 65 -7.23 5.28 -7.08
CA PHE A 65 -6.29 4.17 -6.86
C PHE A 65 -5.43 4.38 -5.61
N LYS A 66 -4.91 5.59 -5.39
CA LYS A 66 -4.13 5.93 -4.18
C LYS A 66 -4.96 5.78 -2.90
N THR A 67 -6.25 6.12 -2.94
CA THR A 67 -7.16 6.05 -1.79
C THR A 67 -7.52 4.62 -1.39
N ILE A 68 -7.51 3.67 -2.33
CA ILE A 68 -7.76 2.23 -2.05
C ILE A 68 -6.58 1.59 -1.33
N VAL A 69 -5.41 2.23 -1.43
CA VAL A 69 -4.11 1.69 -1.05
C VAL A 69 -3.61 2.23 0.30
N GLU A 70 -4.08 3.42 0.71
CA GLU A 70 -3.95 3.97 2.08
C GLU A 70 -4.97 3.35 3.07
#